data_AF-A0A0A9B2T1-F1
#
_entry.id   AF-A0A0A9B2T1-F1
#
_cell.length_a   1.000
_cell.length_b   1.000
_cell.length_c   1.000
_cell.angle_alpha   90.00
_cell.angle_beta   90.00
_cell.angle_gamma   90.00
#
_symmetry.space_group_name_H-M   'P 1'
#
loop_
_entity.id
_entity.type
_entity.pdbx_description
1 polymer ?
#
loop_
_entity_poly.entity_id
_entity_poly.type
_entity_poly.pdbx_seq_one_letter_code
_entity_poly.pdbx_strand_id
1 'polypeptide(L)'
;MGIDFVVFERLEVTILSGHVEGDGIETLQPHLSVEIRSVADPSRIESVLPVPLSYHFEVRDLPKGKHLVQLRSGLPSHTHRFESELVEVDLEKQPQIHVGALKYKIEERHHKQELTPAPVFPLIVGVFVIALVISMPRLKELYQSAVGMT
;
A
#
# COMPACT_ATOMS: atom_id res chain seq x y z
N MET A 1 60.91 -6.31 -6.84
CA MET A 1 59.55 -5.75 -6.84
C MET A 1 58.61 -6.88 -6.48
N GLY A 2 58.15 -6.93 -5.23
CA GLY A 2 57.23 -7.96 -4.73
C GLY A 2 55.82 -7.41 -4.74
N ILE A 3 54.90 -8.13 -5.39
CA ILE A 3 53.49 -7.76 -5.48
C ILE A 3 52.84 -8.26 -4.19
N ASP A 4 52.28 -7.35 -3.40
CA ASP A 4 51.53 -7.68 -2.20
C ASP A 4 50.13 -8.11 -2.62
N PHE A 5 49.80 -9.39 -2.47
CA PHE A 5 48.47 -9.89 -2.77
C PHE A 5 47.63 -9.81 -1.52
N VAL A 6 46.58 -9.00 -1.57
CA VAL A 6 45.51 -8.98 -0.57
C VAL A 6 44.76 -10.31 -0.66
N VAL A 7 45.06 -11.22 0.26
CA VAL A 7 44.30 -12.45 0.47
C VAL A 7 43.04 -12.07 1.25
N PHE A 8 41.87 -12.14 0.61
CA PHE A 8 40.60 -12.01 1.31
C PHE A 8 40.35 -13.30 2.10
N GLU A 9 40.35 -13.20 3.42
CA GLU A 9 39.85 -14.27 4.29
C GLU A 9 38.42 -14.64 3.90
N ARG A 10 38.13 -15.94 3.90
CA ARG A 10 36.80 -16.46 3.61
C ARG A 10 35.91 -16.05 4.79
N LEU A 11 35.02 -15.09 4.57
CA LEU A 11 34.09 -14.60 5.60
C LEU A 11 33.33 -15.78 6.22
N GLU A 12 33.64 -16.06 7.49
CA GLU A 12 32.94 -17.07 8.31
C GLU A 12 31.51 -16.63 8.65
N VAL A 13 31.24 -15.34 8.48
CA VAL A 13 29.93 -14.69 8.68
C VAL A 13 29.09 -14.77 7.41
N THR A 14 27.79 -14.98 7.59
CA THR A 14 26.83 -14.92 6.50
C THR A 14 26.45 -13.47 6.22
N ILE A 15 26.24 -13.13 4.95
CA ILE A 15 25.81 -11.80 4.51
C ILE A 15 24.67 -11.97 3.51
N LEU A 16 23.54 -11.34 3.81
CA LEU A 16 22.40 -11.23 2.90
C LEU A 16 22.20 -9.76 2.56
N SER A 17 22.25 -9.42 1.27
CA SER A 17 22.03 -8.05 0.81
C SER A 17 20.99 -7.99 -0.31
N GLY A 18 20.38 -6.82 -0.47
CA GLY A 18 19.39 -6.60 -1.52
C GLY A 18 19.02 -5.15 -1.65
N HIS A 19 18.06 -4.87 -2.52
CA HIS A 19 17.44 -3.57 -2.63
C HIS A 19 15.94 -3.69 -2.77
N VAL A 20 15.23 -2.62 -2.43
CA VAL A 20 13.77 -2.58 -2.43
C VAL A 20 13.31 -1.73 -3.61
N GLU A 21 12.36 -2.26 -4.37
CA GLU A 21 11.75 -1.56 -5.51
C GLU A 21 10.23 -1.62 -5.43
N GLY A 22 9.57 -0.53 -5.77
CA GLY A 22 8.12 -0.46 -5.82
C GLY A 22 7.62 0.96 -6.04
N ASP A 23 6.35 1.08 -6.41
CA ASP A 23 5.72 2.38 -6.62
C ASP A 23 5.54 3.12 -5.29
N GLY A 24 5.78 4.43 -5.30
CA GLY A 24 5.61 5.30 -4.13
C GLY A 24 6.57 4.99 -2.98
N ILE A 25 7.73 4.39 -3.25
CA ILE A 25 8.70 4.00 -2.22
C ILE A 25 9.13 5.17 -1.33
N GLU A 26 9.22 6.39 -1.86
CA GLU A 26 9.57 7.58 -1.08
C GLU A 26 8.57 7.88 0.06
N THR A 27 7.28 7.54 -0.09
CA THR A 27 6.27 7.75 0.96
C THR A 27 6.09 6.52 1.84
N LEU A 28 6.32 5.33 1.28
CA LEU A 28 6.09 4.06 1.95
C LEU A 28 7.29 3.59 2.77
N GLN A 29 8.51 3.98 2.42
CA GLN A 29 9.75 3.56 3.08
C GLN A 29 9.71 3.59 4.62
N PRO A 30 9.16 4.63 5.29
CA PRO A 30 9.09 4.66 6.75
C PRO A 30 8.23 3.54 7.36
N HIS A 31 7.33 2.97 6.57
CA HIS A 31 6.40 1.91 6.95
C HIS A 31 6.84 0.54 6.43
N LEU A 32 7.97 0.43 5.73
CA LEU A 32 8.46 -0.82 5.16
C LEU A 32 9.57 -1.41 6.03
N SER A 33 9.53 -2.72 6.18
CA SER A 33 10.59 -3.49 6.83
C SER A 33 10.88 -4.78 6.06
N VAL A 34 12.15 -5.17 6.01
CA VAL A 34 12.59 -6.48 5.53
C VAL A 34 12.45 -7.47 6.67
N GLU A 35 11.67 -8.53 6.47
CA GLU A 35 11.49 -9.63 7.40
C GLU A 35 12.20 -10.87 6.86
N ILE A 36 13.02 -11.49 7.71
CA ILE A 36 13.77 -12.71 7.39
C ILE A 36 13.32 -13.80 8.34
N ARG A 37 12.95 -14.95 7.78
CA ARG A 37 12.45 -16.13 8.51
C ARG A 37 13.19 -17.37 8.06
N SER A 38 13.34 -18.34 8.96
CA SER A 38 13.86 -19.65 8.57
C SER A 38 12.83 -20.41 7.73
N VAL A 39 13.26 -21.16 6.71
CA VAL A 39 12.38 -22.11 6.01
C VAL A 39 12.01 -23.29 6.92
N ALA A 40 12.89 -23.67 7.85
CA ALA A 40 12.64 -24.78 8.77
C ALA A 40 11.55 -24.45 9.80
N ASP A 41 11.44 -23.18 10.18
CA ASP A 41 10.35 -22.67 11.02
C ASP A 41 9.88 -21.29 10.51
N PRO A 42 8.95 -21.26 9.53
CA PRO A 42 8.45 -20.01 8.95
C PRO A 42 7.60 -19.17 9.90
N SER A 43 7.27 -19.69 11.08
CA SER A 43 6.54 -18.95 12.10
C SER A 43 7.48 -18.08 12.94
N ARG A 44 8.77 -18.44 12.99
CA ARG A 44 9.81 -17.72 13.73
C ARG A 44 10.50 -16.70 12.85
N ILE A 45 10.53 -15.47 13.34
CA ILE A 45 11.26 -14.37 12.71
C ILE A 45 12.70 -14.38 13.23
N GLU A 46 13.65 -14.46 12.32
CA GLU A 46 15.08 -14.42 12.65
C GLU A 46 15.60 -12.98 12.69
N SER A 47 15.11 -12.12 11.79
CA SER A 47 15.50 -10.71 11.75
C SER A 47 14.42 -9.85 11.12
N VAL A 48 14.32 -8.60 11.61
CA VAL A 48 13.47 -7.54 11.03
C VAL A 48 14.30 -6.28 10.97
N LEU A 49 14.35 -5.66 9.79
CA LEU A 49 15.10 -4.43 9.58
C LEU A 49 14.23 -3.39 8.88
N PRO A 50 14.19 -2.13 9.35
CA PRO A 50 13.55 -1.06 8.59
C PRO A 50 14.28 -0.86 7.26
N VAL A 51 13.54 -0.55 6.19
CA VAL A 51 14.16 -0.24 4.89
C VAL A 51 14.96 1.06 5.00
N PRO A 52 16.27 1.11 4.67
CA PRO A 52 17.05 2.35 4.74
C PRO A 52 16.65 3.36 3.67
N LEU A 53 17.06 4.63 3.82
CA LEU A 53 16.81 5.70 2.83
C LEU A 53 17.49 5.45 1.48
N SER A 54 18.55 4.64 1.45
CA SER A 54 19.20 4.20 0.22
C SER A 54 18.41 3.11 -0.51
N TYR A 55 17.37 2.55 0.12
CA TYR A 55 16.61 1.38 -0.33
C TYR A 55 17.44 0.08 -0.45
N HIS A 56 18.71 0.12 -0.06
CA HIS A 56 19.61 -1.02 0.01
C HIS A 56 19.72 -1.52 1.45
N PHE A 57 19.59 -2.83 1.66
CA PHE A 57 19.73 -3.45 2.97
C PHE A 57 20.85 -4.50 2.93
N GLU A 58 21.49 -4.67 4.08
CA GLU A 58 22.48 -5.72 4.32
C GLU A 58 22.28 -6.26 5.74
N VAL A 59 22.26 -7.58 5.87
CA VAL A 59 22.12 -8.30 7.13
C VAL A 59 23.27 -9.25 7.26
N ARG A 60 23.90 -9.26 8.43
CA ARG A 60 25.03 -10.14 8.74
C ARG A 60 24.64 -11.14 9.81
N ASP A 61 25.45 -12.19 9.92
CA ASP A 61 25.39 -13.16 11.01
C ASP A 61 24.04 -13.90 11.12
N LEU A 62 23.36 -14.10 9.99
CA LEU A 62 22.19 -14.97 9.90
C LEU A 62 22.60 -16.44 10.11
N PRO A 63 21.77 -17.25 10.80
CA PRO A 63 22.03 -18.67 10.94
C PRO A 63 22.28 -19.35 9.59
N LYS A 64 23.19 -20.32 9.53
CA LYS A 64 23.38 -21.09 8.30
C LYS A 64 22.14 -21.94 8.01
N GLY A 65 21.74 -21.99 6.75
CA GLY A 65 20.55 -22.69 6.31
C GLY A 65 19.72 -21.86 5.34
N LYS A 66 18.50 -22.31 5.11
CA LYS A 66 17.56 -21.67 4.19
C LYS A 66 16.70 -20.63 4.88
N HIS A 67 16.55 -19.48 4.25
CA HIS A 67 15.75 -18.37 4.74
C HIS A 67 14.78 -17.87 3.69
N LEU A 68 13.66 -17.34 4.15
CA LEU A 68 12.68 -16.60 3.40
C LEU A 68 12.84 -15.12 3.68
N VAL A 69 12.99 -14.34 2.62
CA VAL A 69 13.12 -12.88 2.67
C VAL A 69 11.86 -12.27 2.10
N GLN A 70 11.19 -11.41 2.87
CA GLN A 70 9.94 -10.78 2.46
C GLN A 70 9.88 -9.33 2.95
N LEU A 71 9.28 -8.45 2.16
CA LEU A 71 8.91 -7.12 2.65
C LEU A 71 7.62 -7.18 3.48
N ARG A 72 7.57 -6.36 4.52
CA ARG A 72 6.38 -6.14 5.34
C ARG A 72 6.05 -4.66 5.36
N SER A 73 4.75 -4.37 5.44
CA SER A 73 4.24 -3.03 5.65
C SER A 73 3.64 -2.92 7.04
N GLY A 74 3.97 -1.84 7.74
CA GLY A 74 3.33 -1.42 8.98
C GLY A 74 2.03 -0.63 8.76
N LEU A 75 1.60 -0.44 7.50
CA LEU A 75 0.34 0.24 7.21
C LEU A 75 -0.86 -0.63 7.60
N PRO A 76 -1.99 -0.02 7.99
CA PRO A 76 -3.15 -0.78 8.40
C PRO A 76 -3.73 -1.61 7.24
N SER A 77 -3.83 -2.93 7.44
CA SER A 77 -4.32 -3.88 6.43
C SER A 77 -5.79 -3.69 6.02
N HIS A 78 -6.55 -2.93 6.82
CA HIS A 78 -7.95 -2.61 6.53
C HIS A 78 -8.10 -1.49 5.48
N THR A 79 -7.13 -0.56 5.41
CA THR A 79 -7.10 0.52 4.41
C THR A 79 -6.22 0.19 3.22
N HIS A 80 -5.14 -0.59 3.42
CA HIS A 80 -4.17 -0.91 2.38
C HIS A 80 -4.02 -2.41 2.25
N ARG A 81 -4.05 -2.92 1.03
CA ARG A 81 -3.65 -4.29 0.71
C ARG A 81 -2.20 -4.25 0.24
N PHE A 82 -1.31 -4.85 1.01
CA PHE A 82 0.12 -4.92 0.71
C PHE A 82 0.49 -6.32 0.22
N GLU A 83 1.07 -6.41 -0.96
CA GLU A 83 1.58 -7.64 -1.55
C GLU A 83 3.06 -7.49 -1.85
N SER A 84 3.86 -8.48 -1.47
CA SER A 84 5.31 -8.45 -1.68
C SER A 84 5.81 -9.76 -2.23
N GLU A 85 6.96 -9.70 -2.88
CA GLU A 85 7.71 -10.87 -3.29
C GLU A 85 8.25 -11.63 -2.07
N LEU A 86 8.34 -12.96 -2.19
CA LEU A 86 8.92 -13.86 -1.21
C LEU A 86 10.08 -14.60 -1.88
N VAL A 87 11.30 -14.36 -1.39
CA VAL A 87 12.53 -14.92 -1.97
C VAL A 87 13.13 -15.94 -1.02
N GLU A 88 13.39 -17.15 -1.51
CA GLU A 88 14.13 -18.18 -0.76
C GLU A 88 15.64 -18.05 -1.04
N VAL A 89 16.44 -18.04 0.01
CA VAL A 89 17.91 -18.02 -0.06
C VAL A 89 18.52 -19.16 0.75
N ASP A 90 19.66 -19.67 0.31
CA ASP A 90 20.36 -20.79 0.93
C ASP A 90 21.76 -20.35 1.39
N LEU A 91 21.84 -19.85 2.63
CA LEU A 91 23.09 -19.38 3.24
C LEU A 91 24.03 -20.51 3.67
N GLU A 92 23.58 -21.77 3.59
CA GLU A 92 24.43 -22.94 3.81
C GLU A 92 25.32 -23.20 2.59
N LYS A 93 24.75 -23.12 1.38
CA LYS A 93 25.49 -23.28 0.13
C LYS A 93 26.36 -22.09 -0.19
N GLN A 94 25.83 -20.89 -0.02
CA GLN A 94 26.51 -19.65 -0.32
C GLN A 94 26.35 -18.67 0.85
N PRO A 95 27.40 -18.45 1.67
CA PRO A 95 27.28 -17.61 2.86
C PRO A 95 27.02 -16.14 2.52
N GLN A 96 27.30 -15.70 1.29
CA GLN A 96 27.07 -14.33 0.84
C GLN A 96 26.16 -14.30 -0.39
N ILE A 97 24.94 -13.80 -0.19
CA ILE A 97 23.92 -13.77 -1.24
C ILE A 97 23.41 -12.34 -1.41
N HIS A 98 23.34 -11.90 -2.66
CA HIS A 98 22.60 -10.71 -3.06
C HIS A 98 21.27 -11.16 -3.69
N VAL A 99 20.14 -10.87 -3.03
CA VAL A 99 18.80 -11.29 -3.51
C VAL A 99 18.29 -10.47 -4.70
N GLY A 100 18.91 -9.32 -4.98
CA GLY A 100 18.43 -8.40 -6.01
C GLY A 100 17.28 -7.53 -5.50
N ALA A 101 16.34 -7.23 -6.39
CA ALA A 101 15.21 -6.34 -6.14
C ALA A 101 14.07 -7.09 -5.43
N LEU A 102 13.75 -6.71 -4.19
CA LEU A 102 12.53 -7.12 -3.51
C LEU A 102 11.40 -6.19 -3.92
N LYS A 103 10.45 -6.73 -4.70
CA LYS A 103 9.33 -5.95 -5.23
C LYS A 103 8.10 -6.01 -4.33
N TYR A 104 7.33 -4.93 -4.32
CA TYR A 104 6.02 -4.89 -3.67
C TYR A 104 4.99 -4.12 -4.51
N LYS A 105 3.72 -4.35 -4.17
CA LYS A 105 2.56 -3.61 -4.66
C LYS A 105 1.68 -3.22 -3.50
N ILE A 106 1.10 -2.03 -3.57
CA ILE A 106 0.11 -1.55 -2.60
C ILE A 106 -1.17 -1.16 -3.33
N GLU A 107 -2.29 -1.65 -2.84
CA GLU A 107 -3.62 -1.25 -3.30
C GLU A 107 -4.35 -0.56 -2.15
N GLU A 108 -4.72 0.70 -2.35
CA GLU A 108 -5.57 1.42 -1.42
C GLU A 108 -7.01 0.97 -1.59
N ARG A 109 -7.62 0.45 -0.51
CA ARG A 109 -9.04 0.16 -0.46
C ARG A 109 -9.78 1.46 -0.23
N HIS A 110 -9.86 2.29 -1.28
CA HIS A 110 -10.85 3.35 -1.33
C HIS A 110 -12.23 2.68 -1.34
N HIS A 111 -12.83 2.51 -0.16
CA HIS A 111 -14.27 2.63 -0.09
C HIS A 111 -14.55 4.00 -0.68
N LYS A 112 -15.04 4.04 -1.93
CA LYS A 112 -15.79 5.19 -2.39
C LYS A 112 -16.82 5.41 -1.31
N GLN A 113 -16.57 6.39 -0.44
CA GLN A 113 -17.63 6.98 0.33
C GLN A 113 -18.59 7.44 -0.75
N GLU A 114 -19.68 6.69 -0.93
CA GLU A 114 -20.85 7.22 -1.59
C GLU A 114 -21.16 8.46 -0.77
N LEU A 115 -20.72 9.61 -1.27
CA LEU A 115 -21.10 10.90 -0.74
C LEU A 115 -22.62 10.81 -0.68
N THR A 116 -23.18 10.65 0.53
CA THR A 116 -24.61 10.67 0.76
C THR A 116 -25.12 11.82 -0.08
N PRO A 117 -25.89 11.59 -1.16
CA PRO A 117 -26.19 12.64 -2.10
C PRO A 117 -26.75 13.78 -1.27
N ALA A 118 -26.10 14.96 -1.38
CA ALA A 118 -26.55 16.14 -0.65
C ALA A 118 -28.07 16.24 -0.82
N PRO A 119 -28.84 16.68 0.18
CA PRO A 119 -30.31 16.62 0.16
C PRO A 119 -30.90 17.57 -0.90
N VAL A 120 -30.71 17.19 -2.17
CA VAL A 120 -31.22 17.86 -3.36
C VAL A 120 -32.73 17.66 -3.45
N PHE A 121 -33.24 16.55 -2.91
CA PHE A 121 -34.66 16.28 -2.83
C PHE A 121 -35.41 17.38 -2.04
N PRO A 122 -35.04 17.73 -0.80
CA PRO A 122 -35.63 18.88 -0.10
C PRO A 122 -35.54 20.21 -0.85
N LEU A 123 -34.41 20.47 -1.54
CA LEU A 123 -34.25 21.70 -2.33
C LEU A 123 -35.20 21.75 -3.53
N ILE A 124 -35.27 20.67 -4.32
CA ILE A 124 -36.16 20.56 -5.48
C ILE A 124 -37.62 20.68 -5.04
N VAL A 125 -38.02 19.93 -4.00
CA VAL A 125 -39.39 19.98 -3.45
C VAL A 125 -39.72 21.39 -2.96
N GLY A 126 -38.80 22.05 -2.24
CA GLY A 126 -38.99 23.42 -1.77
C GLY A 126 -39.23 24.42 -2.91
N VAL A 127 -38.42 24.36 -3.97
CA VAL A 127 -38.58 25.23 -5.15
C VAL A 127 -39.91 24.97 -5.86
N PHE A 128 -40.32 23.72 -6.00
CA PHE A 128 -41.61 23.36 -6.61
C PHE A 128 -42.80 23.89 -5.81
N VAL A 129 -42.79 23.76 -4.47
CA VAL A 129 -43.86 24.29 -3.62
C VAL A 129 -43.97 25.81 -3.74
N ILE A 130 -42.85 26.52 -3.73
CA ILE A 130 -42.82 27.98 -3.88
C ILE A 130 -43.39 28.39 -5.25
N ALA A 131 -42.97 27.73 -6.34
CA ALA A 131 -43.46 28.01 -7.68
C ALA A 131 -44.98 27.74 -7.81
N LEU A 132 -45.48 26.68 -7.17
CA LEU A 132 -46.91 26.36 -7.16
C LEU A 132 -47.73 27.45 -6.44
N VAL A 133 -47.26 27.92 -5.28
CA VAL A 133 -47.94 28.98 -4.51
C VAL A 133 -47.97 30.30 -5.28
N ILE A 134 -46.88 30.66 -5.97
CA ILE A 134 -46.83 31.88 -6.79
C ILE A 134 -47.76 31.76 -8.02
N SER A 135 -47.88 30.57 -8.60
CA SER A 135 -48.72 30.35 -9.80
C SER A 135 -50.21 30.19 -9.49
N MET A 136 -50.60 29.84 -8.26
CA MET A 136 -52.01 29.69 -7.85
C MET A 136 -52.94 30.86 -8.24
N PRO A 137 -52.61 32.15 -8.01
CA PRO A 137 -53.46 33.26 -8.44
C PRO A 137 -53.67 33.29 -9.97
N ARG A 138 -52.64 33.00 -10.75
CA ARG A 138 -52.73 32.97 -12.23
C ARG A 138 -53.49 31.75 -12.75
N LEU A 139 -53.34 30.60 -12.08
CA LEU A 139 -54.14 29.40 -12.34
C LEU A 139 -55.62 29.64 -12.02
N LYS A 140 -55.91 30.36 -10.94
CA LYS A 140 -57.28 30.74 -10.57
C LYS A 140 -57.89 31.67 -11.61
N GLU A 141 -57.14 32.65 -12.10
CA GLU A 141 -57.57 33.55 -13.18
C GLU A 141 -57.86 32.80 -14.49
N LEU A 142 -56.98 31.87 -14.90
CA LEU A 142 -57.19 31.04 -16.10
C LEU A 142 -58.38 30.08 -15.94
N TYR A 143 -58.56 29.48 -14.76
CA TYR A 143 -59.71 28.63 -14.49
C TYR A 143 -61.01 29.42 -14.51
N GLN A 144 -61.03 30.60 -13.90
CA GLN A 144 -62.20 31.49 -13.92
C GLN A 144 -62.50 32.02 -15.32
N SER A 145 -61.49 32.31 -16.16
CA SER A 145 -61.72 32.73 -17.55
C SER A 145 -62.22 31.58 -18.43
N ALA A 146 -61.75 30.35 -18.19
CA ALA A 146 -62.17 29.17 -18.95
C ALA A 146 -63.58 28.68 -18.54
N VAL A 147 -63.93 28.74 -17.25
CA VAL A 147 -65.26 28.33 -16.74
C VAL A 147 -66.29 29.46 -16.89
N GLY A 148 -65.88 30.73 -16.88
CA GLY A 148 -66.76 31.88 -17.13
C GLY A 148 -67.12 32.09 -18.61
N MET A 149 -66.62 31.25 -19.52
CA MET A 149 -66.91 31.24 -20.96
C MET A 149 -67.92 30.15 -21.38
N THR A 150 -68.81 29.74 -20.47
CA THR A 150 -70.03 28.97 -20.77
C THR A 150 -71.26 29.66 -20.22
#